data_AF-A0A2D6M7M2-F1
#
_entry.id   AF-A0A2D6M7M2-F1
#
_cell.length_a   1.000
_cell.length_b   1.000
_cell.length_c   1.000
_cell.angle_alpha   90.00
_cell.angle_beta   90.00
_cell.angle_gamma   90.00
#
_symmetry.space_group_name_H-M   'P 1'
#
loop_
_entity.id
_entity.type
_entity.pdbx_description
1 polymer ?
#
loop_
_entity_poly.entity_id
_entity_poly.type
_entity_poly.pdbx_seq_one_letter_code
_entity_poly.pdbx_strand_id
1 'polypeptide(L)'
;MAKGSGTDAVAKINNPTSDVGDVVEEAGTAGPTQVLQRAVVVEVLYDLASFTEEEFTELQELVSTPDLLASAPRNSVIARSVTAGADKRAAVETDEESDEEKGTVGILCYPFFPPHLCFPIKPGEQVWVINDSPDVTAGVSYWMCRIPEPDHVDGINYTHGDRKFVGSTGEKSSSEKSASAQGEELDADAEIFGFPNGPGTEDAFSLNTELAYEEIVNASLSYLSFIPEPVPRFTKRPGDLVIQGSNNALICLGQDRGWTHSDSSVTRTDADGAEASNATLEDGDTTLDASISTGCIDIVAGRGRYDFRVLGGSVDAEPELTASRSVKNVPPEEGGRDAYDETNKNPVGDDTADVNRFDTPAEGDPDLENDAARLYVAMAMQVDKSFHIDKEGDTIPSAIDSNIAPAEDESSIEFPGAVVAKSDEIRLIARRKESDDPVSGAPEINGSIRLIKEGDTGDDACAIYLLPDGTIQISGKQILLGRKSSDQSERSSIYAMGDGGDPMGPDGTEPWVRFSDLKKLFTQLYEALDDFCTTLQSNQCPLWGPNPQVTAASTQLQALLKIHKTRTEDFDQLASTRIWGE
;
A
#
# COMPACT_ATOMS: atom_id res chain seq x y z
N MET A 1 -41.54 26.57 4.26
CA MET A 1 -42.75 26.19 3.51
C MET A 1 -42.66 26.72 2.08
N ALA A 2 -42.15 25.91 1.16
CA ALA A 2 -42.34 26.13 -0.28
C ALA A 2 -43.52 25.25 -0.71
N LYS A 3 -44.71 25.85 -0.86
CA LYS A 3 -45.84 25.20 -1.54
C LYS A 3 -45.70 25.48 -3.04
N GLY A 4 -44.88 24.70 -3.71
CA GLY A 4 -44.86 24.60 -5.16
C GLY A 4 -44.91 23.12 -5.51
N SER A 5 -46.07 22.63 -5.96
CA SER A 5 -46.18 21.27 -6.49
C SER A 5 -45.47 21.21 -7.84
N GLY A 6 -44.19 20.83 -7.84
CA GLY A 6 -43.46 20.56 -9.07
C GLY A 6 -44.15 19.44 -9.82
N THR A 7 -44.68 19.76 -11.00
CA THR A 7 -45.37 18.79 -11.85
C THR A 7 -44.32 18.12 -12.73
N ASP A 8 -44.28 16.78 -12.72
CA ASP A 8 -43.43 15.97 -13.60
C ASP A 8 -43.51 16.48 -15.05
N ALA A 9 -42.39 16.98 -15.57
CA ALA A 9 -42.30 17.55 -16.91
C ALA A 9 -42.68 16.54 -17.99
N VAL A 10 -42.44 15.24 -17.77
CA VAL A 10 -42.81 14.16 -18.71
C VAL A 10 -44.33 13.91 -18.66
N ALA A 11 -44.97 14.06 -17.50
CA ALA A 11 -46.42 13.99 -17.36
C ALA A 11 -47.14 15.23 -17.94
N LYS A 12 -46.57 16.44 -17.81
CA LYS A 12 -47.13 17.69 -18.38
C LYS A 12 -47.01 17.75 -19.90
N ILE A 13 -45.89 17.31 -20.50
CA ILE A 13 -45.68 17.28 -21.97
C ILE A 13 -46.69 16.36 -22.67
N ASN A 14 -47.14 15.30 -22.00
CA ASN A 14 -48.13 14.36 -22.55
C ASN A 14 -49.59 14.80 -22.29
N ASN A 15 -49.83 15.95 -21.65
CA ASN A 15 -51.17 16.43 -21.34
C ASN A 15 -51.64 17.51 -22.35
N PRO A 16 -52.59 17.19 -23.26
CA PRO A 16 -52.99 18.07 -24.37
C PRO A 16 -53.79 19.32 -23.94
N THR A 17 -53.98 19.56 -22.64
CA THR A 17 -54.72 20.70 -22.08
C THR A 17 -53.84 21.70 -21.32
N SER A 18 -52.52 21.51 -21.25
CA SER A 18 -51.64 22.49 -20.61
C SER A 18 -51.39 23.70 -21.54
N ASP A 19 -51.72 24.90 -21.06
CA ASP A 19 -51.44 26.14 -21.78
C ASP A 19 -49.94 26.48 -21.64
N VAL A 20 -49.27 26.63 -22.77
CA VAL A 20 -47.83 26.89 -22.83
C VAL A 20 -47.48 28.22 -22.15
N GLY A 21 -48.42 29.17 -22.09
CA GLY A 21 -48.24 30.46 -21.40
C GLY A 21 -48.01 30.30 -19.89
N ASP A 22 -48.84 29.51 -19.22
CA ASP A 22 -48.78 29.31 -17.76
C ASP A 22 -47.50 28.55 -17.34
N VAL A 23 -47.03 27.63 -18.18
CA VAL A 23 -45.79 26.85 -17.94
C VAL A 23 -44.54 27.73 -18.02
N VAL A 24 -44.53 28.71 -18.92
CA VAL A 24 -43.41 29.65 -19.08
C VAL A 24 -43.39 30.69 -17.94
N GLU A 25 -44.55 31.09 -17.44
CA GLU A 25 -44.68 32.01 -16.30
C GLU A 25 -44.33 31.34 -14.94
N GLU A 26 -44.73 30.08 -14.74
CA GLU A 26 -44.28 29.25 -13.60
C GLU A 26 -42.76 29.00 -13.64
N ALA A 27 -42.21 28.65 -14.81
CA ALA A 27 -40.77 28.40 -14.95
C ALA A 27 -39.93 29.69 -14.78
N GLY A 28 -40.49 30.85 -15.12
CA GLY A 28 -39.84 32.16 -14.95
C GLY A 28 -39.85 32.70 -13.51
N THR A 29 -40.68 32.13 -12.63
CA THR A 29 -40.83 32.55 -11.22
C THR A 29 -40.37 31.48 -10.22
N ALA A 30 -40.17 30.23 -10.66
CA ALA A 30 -39.56 29.18 -9.86
C ALA A 30 -38.11 29.52 -9.51
N GLY A 31 -37.76 29.40 -8.22
CA GLY A 31 -36.36 29.46 -7.80
C GLY A 31 -35.54 28.36 -8.49
N PRO A 32 -34.21 28.54 -8.64
CA PRO A 32 -33.38 27.54 -9.29
C PRO A 32 -33.52 26.18 -8.58
N THR A 33 -33.89 25.15 -9.33
CA THR A 33 -33.97 23.78 -8.81
C THR A 33 -32.59 23.32 -8.37
N GLN A 34 -32.41 23.10 -7.08
CA GLN A 34 -31.15 22.65 -6.53
C GLN A 34 -31.03 21.13 -6.67
N VAL A 35 -30.18 20.68 -7.58
CA VAL A 35 -29.98 19.25 -7.91
C VAL A 35 -29.02 18.57 -6.93
N LEU A 36 -28.00 19.30 -6.46
CA LEU A 36 -27.02 18.81 -5.50
C LEU A 36 -27.24 19.47 -4.14
N GLN A 37 -27.45 18.64 -3.13
CA GLN A 37 -27.58 19.05 -1.73
C GLN A 37 -26.32 18.66 -0.96
N ARG A 38 -25.87 19.51 -0.05
CA ARG A 38 -24.86 19.19 0.96
C ARG A 38 -25.54 18.56 2.17
N ALA A 39 -24.96 17.48 2.68
CA ALA A 39 -25.37 16.86 3.93
C ALA A 39 -24.15 16.43 4.75
N VAL A 40 -24.29 16.44 6.08
CA VAL A 40 -23.30 15.88 7.01
C VAL A 40 -23.66 14.42 7.27
N VAL A 41 -22.69 13.53 7.19
CA VAL A 41 -22.89 12.10 7.48
C VAL A 41 -23.00 11.91 8.99
N VAL A 42 -24.08 11.28 9.43
CA VAL A 42 -24.30 10.91 10.84
C VAL A 42 -23.79 9.50 11.09
N GLU A 43 -24.09 8.57 10.18
CA GLU A 43 -23.72 7.16 10.33
C GLU A 43 -23.46 6.52 8.96
N VAL A 44 -22.54 5.56 8.92
CA VAL A 44 -22.19 4.77 7.72
C VAL A 44 -22.64 3.32 7.90
N LEU A 45 -23.54 2.88 7.03
CA LEU A 45 -24.13 1.55 7.05
C LEU A 45 -23.26 0.59 6.23
N TYR A 46 -22.13 0.16 6.79
CA TYR A 46 -21.16 -0.71 6.10
C TYR A 46 -21.62 -2.18 6.04
N ASP A 47 -22.17 -2.72 7.13
CA ASP A 47 -22.76 -4.06 7.16
C ASP A 47 -23.89 -4.14 8.20
N LEU A 48 -25.15 -4.10 7.76
CA LEU A 48 -26.28 -4.08 8.70
C LEU A 48 -26.37 -5.33 9.58
N ALA A 49 -25.81 -6.44 9.12
CA ALA A 49 -25.80 -7.69 9.87
C ALA A 49 -24.79 -7.70 11.04
N SER A 50 -23.89 -6.71 11.13
CA SER A 50 -22.96 -6.61 12.25
C SER A 50 -23.54 -5.88 13.46
N PHE A 51 -24.64 -5.13 13.30
CA PHE A 51 -25.30 -4.44 14.39
C PHE A 51 -26.18 -5.42 15.19
N THR A 52 -26.20 -5.24 16.50
CA THR A 52 -27.14 -5.89 17.41
C THR A 52 -28.57 -5.39 17.16
N GLU A 53 -29.58 -6.11 17.66
CA GLU A 53 -30.97 -5.68 17.53
C GLU A 53 -31.24 -4.32 18.24
N GLU A 54 -30.52 -4.04 19.32
CA GLU A 54 -30.61 -2.77 20.07
C GLU A 54 -30.04 -1.61 19.25
N GLU A 55 -28.79 -1.74 18.77
CA GLU A 55 -28.17 -0.74 17.89
C GLU A 55 -28.98 -0.51 16.61
N PHE A 56 -29.52 -1.58 16.01
CA PHE A 56 -30.37 -1.44 14.83
C PHE A 56 -31.65 -0.65 15.12
N THR A 57 -32.23 -0.79 16.31
CA THR A 57 -33.40 -0.02 16.75
C THR A 57 -33.04 1.45 16.92
N GLU A 58 -31.89 1.76 17.52
CA GLU A 58 -31.38 3.15 17.64
C GLU A 58 -31.19 3.78 16.26
N LEU A 59 -30.64 3.04 15.29
CA LEU A 59 -30.51 3.53 13.91
C LEU A 59 -31.85 3.80 13.22
N GLN A 60 -32.91 3.06 13.57
CA GLN A 60 -34.26 3.32 13.06
C GLN A 60 -34.83 4.64 13.58
N GLU A 61 -34.48 5.04 14.79
CA GLU A 61 -34.89 6.33 15.37
C GLU A 61 -34.17 7.51 14.72
N LEU A 62 -32.98 7.29 14.17
CA LEU A 62 -32.16 8.33 13.52
C LEU A 62 -32.53 8.60 12.06
N VAL A 63 -33.49 7.88 11.46
CA VAL A 63 -33.77 7.96 10.02
C VAL A 63 -35.24 8.21 9.70
N SER A 64 -35.51 9.07 8.72
CA SER A 64 -36.88 9.46 8.34
C SER A 64 -37.69 8.33 7.71
N THR A 65 -37.05 7.23 7.34
CA THR A 65 -37.65 6.06 6.68
C THR A 65 -37.13 4.75 7.28
N PRO A 66 -37.52 4.43 8.53
CA PRO A 66 -36.99 3.27 9.26
C PRO A 66 -37.29 1.93 8.57
N ASP A 67 -38.41 1.84 7.87
CA ASP A 67 -38.82 0.63 7.14
C ASP A 67 -37.84 0.25 6.01
N LEU A 68 -37.12 1.23 5.46
CA LEU A 68 -36.19 1.00 4.34
C LEU A 68 -34.76 0.68 4.81
N LEU A 69 -34.46 0.93 6.08
CA LEU A 69 -33.14 0.75 6.68
C LEU A 69 -32.68 -0.71 6.56
N ALA A 70 -33.56 -1.68 6.88
CA ALA A 70 -33.25 -3.11 6.85
C ALA A 70 -32.83 -3.64 5.47
N SER A 71 -33.19 -2.91 4.41
CA SER A 71 -32.88 -3.25 3.02
C SER A 71 -31.81 -2.34 2.39
N ALA A 72 -31.22 -1.43 3.18
CA ALA A 72 -30.24 -0.49 2.65
C ALA A 72 -28.99 -1.25 2.15
N PRO A 73 -28.51 -0.94 0.93
CA PRO A 73 -27.28 -1.53 0.42
C PRO A 73 -26.08 -1.09 1.28
N ARG A 74 -25.03 -1.91 1.28
CA ARG A 74 -23.76 -1.58 1.96
C ARG A 74 -23.22 -0.24 1.48
N ASN A 75 -22.56 0.47 2.38
CA ASN A 75 -22.04 1.81 2.13
C ASN A 75 -23.16 2.86 1.92
N SER A 76 -24.37 2.60 2.43
CA SER A 76 -25.39 3.65 2.60
C SER A 76 -25.03 4.54 3.79
N VAL A 77 -25.59 5.74 3.86
CA VAL A 77 -25.38 6.65 4.99
C VAL A 77 -26.70 7.20 5.51
N ILE A 78 -26.74 7.48 6.81
CA ILE A 78 -27.73 8.39 7.39
C ILE A 78 -27.08 9.77 7.40
N ALA A 79 -27.74 10.77 6.81
CA ALA A 79 -27.16 12.10 6.68
C ALA A 79 -28.13 13.21 7.07
N ARG A 80 -27.62 14.33 7.59
CA ARG A 80 -28.39 15.53 7.93
C ARG A 80 -28.15 16.60 6.88
N SER A 81 -29.21 17.07 6.23
CA SER A 81 -29.09 18.06 5.15
C SER A 81 -28.78 19.44 5.71
N VAL A 82 -27.62 19.99 5.38
CA VAL A 82 -27.21 21.35 5.81
C VAL A 82 -27.53 22.42 4.76
N THR A 83 -28.04 22.01 3.60
CA THR A 83 -28.36 22.90 2.49
C THR A 83 -29.40 23.94 2.90
N ALA A 84 -29.08 25.22 2.68
CA ALA A 84 -29.92 26.36 3.04
C ALA A 84 -30.36 26.36 4.53
N GLY A 85 -29.55 25.80 5.42
CA GLY A 85 -29.88 25.67 6.85
C GLY A 85 -31.08 24.76 7.11
N ALA A 86 -31.27 23.71 6.30
CA ALA A 86 -32.35 22.76 6.47
C ALA A 86 -32.32 22.10 7.85
N ASP A 87 -31.15 21.65 8.30
CA ASP A 87 -30.94 21.07 9.61
C ASP A 87 -31.29 22.01 10.77
N LYS A 88 -30.84 23.27 10.73
CA LYS A 88 -31.18 24.29 11.72
C LYS A 88 -32.68 24.57 11.86
N ARG A 89 -33.43 24.33 10.77
CA ARG A 89 -34.88 24.54 10.71
C ARG A 89 -35.65 23.25 10.96
N ALA A 90 -34.97 22.12 11.09
CA ALA A 90 -35.61 20.88 11.48
C ALA A 90 -36.14 21.05 12.90
N ALA A 91 -37.41 20.70 13.10
CA ALA A 91 -37.94 20.62 14.45
C ALA A 91 -37.21 19.49 15.17
N VAL A 92 -36.70 19.76 16.37
CA VAL A 92 -36.32 18.70 17.31
C VAL A 92 -37.60 17.95 17.64
N GLU A 93 -37.64 16.64 17.41
CA GLU A 93 -38.80 15.85 17.81
C GLU A 93 -38.73 15.66 19.32
N THR A 94 -39.64 16.26 20.07
CA THR A 94 -39.77 15.98 21.51
C THR A 94 -40.67 14.78 21.68
N ASP A 95 -40.22 13.75 22.41
CA ASP A 95 -41.10 12.66 22.79
C ASP A 95 -42.10 13.18 23.84
N GLU A 96 -43.39 13.23 23.47
CA GLU A 96 -44.44 13.76 24.35
C GLU A 96 -44.60 12.93 25.65
N GLU A 97 -44.04 11.71 25.71
CA GLU A 97 -44.15 10.81 26.86
C GLU A 97 -42.94 10.81 27.81
N SER A 98 -41.74 11.25 27.40
CA SER A 98 -40.51 11.16 28.22
C SER A 98 -39.82 12.49 28.56
N ASP A 99 -40.30 13.64 28.08
CA ASP A 99 -39.58 14.93 28.16
C ASP A 99 -38.14 14.85 27.55
N GLU A 100 -37.79 13.79 26.82
CA GLU A 100 -36.51 13.62 26.15
C GLU A 100 -36.59 14.17 24.71
N GLU A 101 -35.61 15.00 24.36
CA GLU A 101 -35.43 15.50 22.99
C GLU A 101 -34.92 14.35 22.11
N LYS A 102 -35.75 13.85 21.17
CA LYS A 102 -35.27 13.02 20.07
C LYS A 102 -34.51 13.93 19.12
N GLY A 103 -33.25 13.58 18.88
CA GLY A 103 -32.36 14.31 18.00
C GLY A 103 -32.95 14.50 16.59
N THR A 104 -32.32 15.37 15.80
CA THR A 104 -32.78 15.65 14.44
C THR A 104 -32.67 14.40 13.55
N VAL A 105 -33.81 13.98 13.01
CA VAL A 105 -33.92 12.80 12.13
C VAL A 105 -33.18 13.04 10.80
N GLY A 106 -32.32 12.09 10.42
CA GLY A 106 -31.56 12.12 9.17
C GLY A 106 -32.30 11.51 7.98
N ILE A 107 -31.78 11.75 6.78
CA ILE A 107 -32.24 11.14 5.53
C ILE A 107 -31.40 9.90 5.20
N LEU A 108 -32.07 8.83 4.78
CA LEU A 108 -31.41 7.62 4.27
C LEU A 108 -30.87 7.89 2.87
N CYS A 109 -29.55 7.71 2.69
CA CYS A 109 -28.89 7.91 1.42
C CYS A 109 -28.18 6.63 0.96
N TYR A 110 -28.57 6.10 -0.20
CA TYR A 110 -27.89 4.98 -0.84
C TYR A 110 -26.65 5.45 -1.60
N PRO A 111 -25.63 4.60 -1.84
CA PRO A 111 -24.51 4.98 -2.70
C PRO A 111 -25.03 5.23 -4.12
N PHE A 112 -24.63 6.37 -4.70
CA PHE A 112 -24.98 6.75 -6.08
C PHE A 112 -24.31 5.80 -7.09
N PHE A 113 -23.08 5.38 -6.82
CA PHE A 113 -22.36 4.46 -7.67
C PHE A 113 -22.75 3.00 -7.35
N PRO A 114 -22.73 2.12 -8.36
CA PRO A 114 -22.93 0.69 -8.12
C PRO A 114 -21.93 0.13 -7.10
N PRO A 115 -22.23 -1.02 -6.44
CA PRO A 115 -21.38 -1.64 -5.42
C PRO A 115 -19.94 -2.00 -5.87
N HIS A 116 -19.60 -1.79 -7.13
CA HIS A 116 -18.24 -1.93 -7.65
C HIS A 116 -17.33 -0.72 -7.30
N LEU A 117 -17.92 0.41 -6.90
CA LEU A 117 -17.23 1.63 -6.48
C LEU A 117 -17.77 2.07 -5.12
N CYS A 118 -17.08 1.70 -4.05
CA CYS A 118 -17.40 2.13 -2.69
C CYS A 118 -16.39 3.19 -2.27
N PHE A 119 -16.79 4.47 -2.30
CA PHE A 119 -15.94 5.56 -1.85
C PHE A 119 -15.82 5.57 -0.32
N PRO A 120 -14.65 5.95 0.23
CA PRO A 120 -14.47 6.11 1.67
C PRO A 120 -15.26 7.32 2.16
N ILE A 121 -15.91 7.15 3.31
CA ILE A 121 -16.67 8.20 3.99
C ILE A 121 -16.71 7.93 5.49
N LYS A 122 -16.65 8.97 6.32
CA LYS A 122 -16.78 8.86 7.79
C LYS A 122 -17.89 9.77 8.33
N PRO A 123 -18.45 9.45 9.51
CA PRO A 123 -19.29 10.36 10.28
C PRO A 123 -18.64 11.74 10.49
N GLY A 124 -19.45 12.79 10.40
CA GLY A 124 -19.03 14.20 10.46
C GLY A 124 -18.50 14.77 9.13
N GLU A 125 -18.15 13.94 8.14
CA GLU A 125 -17.77 14.45 6.81
C GLU A 125 -19.00 14.94 6.01
N GLN A 126 -18.78 15.90 5.12
CA GLN A 126 -19.83 16.42 4.24
C GLN A 126 -19.83 15.72 2.88
N VAL A 127 -21.03 15.37 2.39
CA VAL A 127 -21.24 14.66 1.11
C VAL A 127 -22.21 15.39 0.20
N TRP A 128 -22.08 15.13 -1.10
CA TRP A 128 -23.11 15.45 -2.08
C TRP A 128 -24.24 14.42 -2.03
N VAL A 129 -25.46 14.91 -1.86
CA VAL A 129 -26.71 14.15 -1.90
C VAL A 129 -27.54 14.57 -3.12
N ILE A 130 -28.11 13.58 -3.79
CA ILE A 130 -28.90 13.70 -5.01
C ILE A 130 -30.23 12.98 -4.79
N ASN A 131 -31.33 13.65 -5.16
CA ASN A 131 -32.66 13.06 -5.15
C ASN A 131 -33.05 12.64 -6.57
N ASP A 132 -33.72 11.49 -6.71
CA ASP A 132 -34.19 10.97 -8.01
C ASP A 132 -35.14 11.97 -8.70
N SER A 133 -35.96 12.65 -7.89
CA SER A 133 -36.73 13.81 -8.32
C SER A 133 -36.53 14.97 -7.34
N PRO A 134 -36.09 16.15 -7.79
CA PRO A 134 -35.91 17.30 -6.92
C PRO A 134 -37.24 17.86 -6.37
N ASP A 135 -38.36 17.51 -7.01
CA ASP A 135 -39.69 18.04 -6.71
C ASP A 135 -40.55 17.10 -5.85
N VAL A 136 -40.08 15.87 -5.62
CA VAL A 136 -40.78 14.86 -4.82
C VAL A 136 -39.90 14.46 -3.66
N THR A 137 -40.44 14.52 -2.44
CA THR A 137 -39.82 13.91 -1.26
C THR A 137 -39.78 12.40 -1.45
N ALA A 138 -38.68 11.91 -1.99
CA ALA A 138 -38.39 10.49 -2.04
C ALA A 138 -38.04 10.00 -0.62
N GLY A 139 -38.47 8.80 -0.28
CA GLY A 139 -38.08 8.17 0.99
C GLY A 139 -36.59 7.82 1.06
N VAL A 140 -35.86 7.87 -0.06
CA VAL A 140 -34.43 7.58 -0.14
C VAL A 140 -33.78 8.59 -1.07
N SER A 141 -32.59 9.04 -0.69
CA SER A 141 -31.69 9.86 -1.51
C SER A 141 -30.46 9.06 -1.94
N TYR A 142 -29.59 9.63 -2.78
CA TYR A 142 -28.33 9.01 -3.15
C TYR A 142 -27.16 9.91 -2.76
N TRP A 143 -26.16 9.39 -2.06
CA TRP A 143 -24.92 10.11 -1.80
C TRP A 143 -23.87 9.75 -2.84
N MET A 144 -23.12 10.73 -3.33
CA MET A 144 -22.19 10.54 -4.45
C MET A 144 -20.74 10.38 -4.00
N CYS A 145 -20.20 11.40 -3.35
CA CYS A 145 -18.86 11.41 -2.78
C CYS A 145 -18.77 12.48 -1.69
N ARG A 146 -17.71 12.39 -0.88
CA ARG A 146 -17.30 13.48 0.01
C ARG A 146 -17.03 14.75 -0.80
N ILE A 147 -17.43 15.89 -0.27
CA ILE A 147 -17.17 17.19 -0.89
C ILE A 147 -15.67 17.52 -0.73
N PRO A 148 -14.94 17.80 -1.82
CA PRO A 148 -13.60 18.35 -1.74
C PRO A 148 -13.63 19.77 -1.17
N GLU A 149 -12.70 20.08 -0.30
CA GLU A 149 -12.61 21.38 0.38
C GLU A 149 -11.29 22.08 -0.03
N PRO A 150 -11.06 23.35 0.37
CA PRO A 150 -9.78 24.00 0.14
C PRO A 150 -8.60 23.21 0.71
N ASP A 151 -7.41 23.40 0.15
CA ASP A 151 -6.17 22.72 0.52
C ASP A 151 -5.84 22.74 2.03
N HIS A 152 -6.22 23.83 2.70
CA HIS A 152 -6.03 24.03 4.13
C HIS A 152 -7.05 23.36 5.04
N VAL A 153 -8.00 22.62 4.45
CA VAL A 153 -9.10 21.93 5.14
C VAL A 153 -9.20 20.47 4.71
N ASP A 154 -8.99 20.21 3.42
CA ASP A 154 -9.14 18.90 2.82
C ASP A 154 -8.01 17.96 3.26
N GLY A 155 -8.40 16.84 3.85
CA GLY A 155 -7.50 15.78 4.31
C GLY A 155 -7.88 14.44 3.70
N ILE A 156 -6.88 13.64 3.33
CA ILE A 156 -7.09 12.30 2.75
C ILE A 156 -7.71 11.34 3.77
N ASN A 157 -7.26 11.40 5.03
CA ASN A 157 -7.77 10.53 6.09
C ASN A 157 -9.16 10.99 6.58
N TYR A 158 -9.29 12.27 6.93
CA TYR A 158 -10.55 12.88 7.40
C TYR A 158 -10.66 14.35 6.99
N THR A 159 -11.84 14.80 6.57
CA THR A 159 -12.11 16.22 6.24
C THR A 159 -13.30 16.77 7.03
N HIS A 160 -13.02 17.78 7.86
CA HIS A 160 -14.06 18.59 8.49
C HIS A 160 -14.27 19.88 7.71
N GLY A 161 -15.30 19.90 6.86
CA GLY A 161 -15.47 20.97 5.88
C GLY A 161 -15.72 22.36 6.47
N ASP A 162 -16.17 22.46 7.71
CA ASP A 162 -16.45 23.76 8.35
C ASP A 162 -15.18 24.46 8.88
N ARG A 163 -14.02 23.78 8.90
CA ARG A 163 -12.74 24.46 9.21
C ARG A 163 -12.42 25.59 8.25
N LYS A 164 -12.99 25.62 7.04
CA LYS A 164 -12.79 26.74 6.09
C LYS A 164 -13.24 28.09 6.63
N PHE A 165 -14.12 28.10 7.64
CA PHE A 165 -14.63 29.32 8.26
C PHE A 165 -13.71 29.85 9.37
N VAL A 166 -12.83 29.01 9.91
CA VAL A 166 -11.91 29.33 11.02
C VAL A 166 -10.50 29.53 10.46
N GLY A 167 -9.79 30.57 10.90
CA GLY A 167 -8.37 30.77 10.58
C GLY A 167 -7.97 31.02 9.11
N SER A 168 -8.91 31.20 8.17
CA SER A 168 -8.54 31.36 6.75
C SER A 168 -7.94 32.73 6.39
N THR A 169 -6.70 32.72 5.89
CA THR A 169 -6.02 33.78 5.11
C THR A 169 -6.40 33.78 3.61
N GLY A 170 -7.23 32.83 3.15
CA GLY A 170 -7.70 32.72 1.76
C GLY A 170 -8.84 33.70 1.38
N GLU A 171 -9.02 33.94 0.07
CA GLU A 171 -10.15 34.72 -0.45
C GLU A 171 -11.47 33.99 -0.20
N LYS A 172 -12.20 34.40 0.85
CA LYS A 172 -13.55 33.93 1.13
C LYS A 172 -14.47 34.17 -0.09
N SER A 173 -15.24 33.16 -0.48
CA SER A 173 -16.32 33.28 -1.47
C SER A 173 -17.37 34.30 -1.00
N SER A 174 -18.22 34.78 -1.90
CA SER A 174 -19.30 35.71 -1.53
C SER A 174 -20.24 35.14 -0.46
N SER A 175 -20.51 33.83 -0.48
CA SER A 175 -21.30 33.14 0.55
C SER A 175 -20.59 33.06 1.90
N GLU A 176 -19.29 32.75 1.91
CA GLU A 176 -18.46 32.69 3.13
C GLU A 176 -18.25 34.08 3.73
N LYS A 177 -18.10 35.12 2.90
CA LYS A 177 -18.03 36.51 3.34
C LYS A 177 -19.32 36.94 4.03
N SER A 178 -20.48 36.56 3.52
CA SER A 178 -21.75 36.84 4.19
C SER A 178 -21.91 36.08 5.51
N ALA A 179 -21.45 34.83 5.62
CA ALA A 179 -21.51 34.04 6.85
C ALA A 179 -20.52 34.53 7.93
N SER A 180 -19.32 34.95 7.52
CA SER A 180 -18.27 35.42 8.43
C SER A 180 -18.37 36.92 8.79
N ALA A 181 -19.13 37.73 8.05
CA ALA A 181 -19.32 39.15 8.34
C ALA A 181 -20.19 39.43 9.60
N GLN A 182 -20.72 38.40 10.25
CA GLN A 182 -21.59 38.50 11.43
C GLN A 182 -20.96 37.99 12.74
N GLY A 183 -19.74 37.45 12.71
CA GLY A 183 -19.05 36.91 13.91
C GLY A 183 -17.89 37.77 14.40
N GLU A 184 -17.66 37.78 15.72
CA GLU A 184 -16.41 38.24 16.33
C GLU A 184 -15.25 37.29 15.92
N GLU A 185 -14.01 37.79 15.89
CA GLU A 185 -12.82 36.96 15.67
C GLU A 185 -12.77 35.83 16.71
N LEU A 186 -12.97 34.59 16.27
CA LEU A 186 -12.75 33.40 17.09
C LEU A 186 -11.28 33.32 17.51
N ASP A 187 -11.04 32.81 18.72
CA ASP A 187 -9.69 32.60 19.25
C ASP A 187 -8.96 31.59 18.33
N ALA A 188 -8.06 32.11 17.50
CA ALA A 188 -7.56 31.41 16.32
C ALA A 188 -6.89 30.09 16.69
N ASP A 189 -6.15 30.04 17.79
CA ASP A 189 -5.23 28.93 18.07
C ASP A 189 -5.92 27.64 18.54
N ALA A 190 -7.11 27.73 19.16
CA ALA A 190 -7.81 26.57 19.74
C ALA A 190 -8.78 25.90 18.76
N GLU A 191 -9.34 26.65 17.79
CA GLU A 191 -10.37 26.13 16.88
C GLU A 191 -9.85 25.76 15.48
N ILE A 192 -8.64 26.19 15.07
CA ILE A 192 -8.06 25.84 13.75
C ILE A 192 -8.07 24.32 13.52
N PHE A 193 -7.84 23.55 14.59
CA PHE A 193 -7.80 22.10 14.52
C PHE A 193 -9.07 21.45 15.07
N GLY A 194 -10.04 22.16 15.64
CA GLY A 194 -11.27 21.55 16.20
C GLY A 194 -12.27 21.04 15.16
N PHE A 195 -13.50 20.74 15.62
CA PHE A 195 -14.69 20.54 14.77
C PHE A 195 -15.64 21.74 14.88
N PRO A 196 -15.27 22.93 14.38
CA PRO A 196 -16.15 24.10 14.40
C PRO A 196 -17.45 23.83 13.66
N ASN A 197 -18.57 24.31 14.18
CA ASN A 197 -19.84 24.26 13.49
C ASN A 197 -20.08 25.59 12.75
N GLY A 198 -19.88 25.60 11.43
CA GLY A 198 -19.88 26.86 10.67
C GLY A 198 -18.82 27.85 11.17
N PRO A 199 -19.08 29.18 11.14
CA PRO A 199 -18.16 30.21 11.62
C PRO A 199 -18.29 30.50 13.14
N GLY A 200 -18.82 29.57 13.93
CA GLY A 200 -18.85 29.68 15.41
C GLY A 200 -19.92 30.61 16.00
N THR A 201 -20.85 31.15 15.21
CA THR A 201 -22.02 31.86 15.74
C THR A 201 -23.32 31.07 15.52
N GLU A 202 -24.21 31.07 16.51
CA GLU A 202 -25.45 30.28 16.50
C GLU A 202 -26.28 30.48 15.22
N ASP A 203 -26.42 31.74 14.78
CA ASP A 203 -27.12 32.12 13.55
C ASP A 203 -26.46 31.54 12.28
N ALA A 204 -25.16 31.23 12.32
CA ALA A 204 -24.36 30.80 11.18
C ALA A 204 -23.83 29.36 11.25
N PHE A 205 -24.07 28.62 12.33
CA PHE A 205 -23.85 27.16 12.40
C PHE A 205 -24.37 26.39 11.17
N SER A 206 -23.70 25.32 10.78
CA SER A 206 -24.18 24.39 9.74
C SER A 206 -25.25 23.44 10.28
N LEU A 207 -25.05 22.95 11.51
CA LEU A 207 -25.96 22.08 12.26
C LEU A 207 -26.63 22.83 13.42
N ASN A 208 -27.68 22.26 13.99
CA ASN A 208 -28.52 22.93 14.99
C ASN A 208 -27.88 23.20 16.37
N THR A 209 -26.90 22.42 16.82
CA THR A 209 -26.23 22.59 18.14
C THR A 209 -24.75 22.95 17.97
N GLU A 210 -24.16 23.66 18.92
CA GLU A 210 -22.75 24.08 18.86
C GLU A 210 -21.79 22.88 18.69
N LEU A 211 -22.00 21.81 19.48
CA LEU A 211 -21.19 20.60 19.49
C LEU A 211 -21.73 19.48 18.58
N ALA A 212 -22.63 19.80 17.63
CA ALA A 212 -23.31 18.80 16.80
C ALA A 212 -22.37 17.82 16.09
N TYR A 213 -21.19 18.28 15.64
CA TYR A 213 -20.21 17.42 14.99
C TYR A 213 -19.53 16.46 15.97
N GLU A 214 -19.19 16.92 17.18
CA GLU A 214 -18.63 16.07 18.24
C GLU A 214 -19.68 15.05 18.69
N GLU A 215 -20.94 15.45 18.84
CA GLU A 215 -22.06 14.54 19.16
C GLU A 215 -22.21 13.44 18.10
N ILE A 216 -22.23 13.82 16.81
CA ILE A 216 -22.32 12.85 15.70
C ILE A 216 -21.17 11.85 15.74
N VAL A 217 -19.94 12.34 15.91
CA VAL A 217 -18.75 11.51 15.85
C VAL A 217 -18.64 10.60 17.08
N ASN A 218 -19.00 11.09 18.27
CA ASN A 218 -18.97 10.31 19.50
C ASN A 218 -20.09 9.26 19.59
N ALA A 219 -21.26 9.55 19.00
CA ALA A 219 -22.40 8.63 19.00
C ALA A 219 -22.35 7.60 17.88
N SER A 220 -21.59 7.84 16.80
CA SER A 220 -21.60 6.95 15.65
C SER A 220 -20.85 5.63 15.88
N LEU A 221 -21.52 4.53 15.54
CA LEU A 221 -20.99 3.17 15.62
C LEU A 221 -19.92 2.93 14.56
N SER A 222 -20.07 3.44 13.33
CA SER A 222 -19.04 3.28 12.30
C SER A 222 -17.77 4.06 12.59
N TYR A 223 -17.85 5.15 13.37
CA TYR A 223 -16.67 5.92 13.76
C TYR A 223 -15.70 5.10 14.62
N LEU A 224 -16.19 4.12 15.40
CA LEU A 224 -15.35 3.20 16.16
C LEU A 224 -14.44 2.33 15.27
N SER A 225 -14.80 2.15 14.00
CA SER A 225 -14.00 1.41 13.01
C SER A 225 -13.02 2.30 12.24
N PHE A 226 -13.00 3.60 12.53
CA PHE A 226 -12.11 4.56 11.91
C PHE A 226 -10.89 4.83 12.81
N ILE A 227 -9.70 4.80 12.20
CA ILE A 227 -8.45 5.15 12.88
C ILE A 227 -7.96 6.46 12.26
N PRO A 228 -7.97 7.57 13.02
CA PRO A 228 -7.38 8.80 12.55
C PRO A 228 -5.87 8.66 12.47
N GLU A 229 -5.30 9.10 11.35
CA GLU A 229 -3.86 9.14 11.17
C GLU A 229 -3.42 10.22 10.17
N PRO A 230 -2.19 10.75 10.32
CA PRO A 230 -1.54 11.53 9.28
C PRO A 230 -1.31 10.67 8.03
N VAL A 231 -1.76 11.17 6.88
CA VAL A 231 -1.63 10.51 5.58
C VAL A 231 -1.09 11.49 4.54
N PRO A 232 0.11 11.23 3.99
CA PRO A 232 0.69 12.09 2.96
C PRO A 232 -0.17 12.21 1.71
N ARG A 233 -0.40 13.45 1.28
CA ARG A 233 -1.13 13.84 0.07
C ARG A 233 -0.29 13.55 -1.17
N PHE A 234 -0.79 12.72 -2.08
CA PHE A 234 -0.07 12.41 -3.31
C PHE A 234 -0.31 13.49 -4.37
N THR A 235 0.76 14.12 -4.85
CA THR A 235 0.68 15.10 -5.94
C THR A 235 0.67 14.39 -7.29
N LYS A 236 -0.49 14.30 -7.95
CA LYS A 236 -0.62 13.66 -9.26
C LYS A 236 -0.11 14.54 -10.41
N ARG A 237 0.46 13.92 -11.46
CA ARG A 237 0.69 14.60 -12.74
C ARG A 237 -0.62 14.67 -13.55
N PRO A 238 -0.76 15.60 -14.52
CA PRO A 238 -1.99 15.73 -15.30
C PRO A 238 -2.46 14.44 -15.99
N GLY A 239 -1.52 13.60 -16.42
CA GLY A 239 -1.79 12.33 -17.10
C GLY A 239 -2.11 11.14 -16.17
N ASP A 240 -1.90 11.27 -14.86
CA ASP A 240 -2.01 10.14 -13.93
C ASP A 240 -3.47 9.86 -13.56
N LEU A 241 -3.80 8.58 -13.43
CA LEU A 241 -4.99 8.13 -12.70
C LEU A 241 -4.59 7.63 -11.32
N VAL A 242 -5.16 8.22 -10.27
CA VAL A 242 -4.81 7.92 -8.88
C VAL A 242 -6.03 7.44 -8.12
N ILE A 243 -5.87 6.34 -7.40
CA ILE A 243 -6.80 5.87 -6.39
C ILE A 243 -6.04 5.86 -5.07
N GLN A 244 -6.35 6.83 -4.20
CA GLN A 244 -5.73 6.96 -2.89
C GLN A 244 -6.76 6.62 -1.79
N GLY A 245 -6.38 5.72 -0.89
CA GLY A 245 -7.16 5.36 0.28
C GLY A 245 -6.86 6.28 1.47
N SER A 246 -7.77 6.28 2.46
CA SER A 246 -7.63 7.07 3.69
C SER A 246 -6.58 6.56 4.66
N ASN A 247 -5.96 5.40 4.39
CA ASN A 247 -5.03 4.71 5.31
C ASN A 247 -3.66 4.50 4.63
N ASN A 248 -3.12 5.57 4.05
CA ASN A 248 -1.81 5.63 3.39
C ASN A 248 -1.54 4.49 2.37
N ALA A 249 -2.54 4.17 1.55
CA ALA A 249 -2.44 3.23 0.44
C ALA A 249 -2.80 3.91 -0.88
N LEU A 250 -2.13 3.54 -1.97
CA LEU A 250 -2.32 4.17 -3.28
C LEU A 250 -2.06 3.21 -4.43
N ILE A 251 -2.82 3.41 -5.50
CA ILE A 251 -2.57 2.90 -6.84
C ILE A 251 -2.47 4.11 -7.78
N CYS A 252 -1.34 4.27 -8.46
CA CYS A 252 -1.16 5.24 -9.54
C CYS A 252 -0.92 4.52 -10.86
N LEU A 253 -1.72 4.85 -11.88
CA LEU A 253 -1.48 4.51 -13.27
C LEU A 253 -0.97 5.78 -13.95
N GLY A 254 0.33 5.82 -14.23
CA GLY A 254 0.99 7.04 -14.66
C GLY A 254 2.30 6.74 -15.37
N GLN A 255 3.32 7.54 -15.04
CA GLN A 255 4.67 7.39 -15.58
C GLN A 255 5.67 7.09 -14.48
N ASP A 256 6.81 6.49 -14.87
CA ASP A 256 7.96 6.30 -13.99
C ASP A 256 8.37 7.63 -13.34
N ARG A 257 8.49 7.62 -12.01
CA ARG A 257 8.95 8.72 -11.16
C ARG A 257 9.20 8.20 -9.75
N GLY A 258 10.07 8.91 -9.04
CA GLY A 258 10.27 8.69 -7.62
C GLY A 258 11.64 9.16 -7.18
N TRP A 259 11.76 9.38 -5.88
CA TRP A 259 13.04 9.60 -5.24
C TRP A 259 13.80 8.27 -5.13
N THR A 260 15.07 8.32 -5.48
CA THR A 260 16.04 7.22 -5.50
C THR A 260 17.14 7.46 -4.48
N HIS A 261 17.96 6.46 -4.18
CA HIS A 261 19.09 6.64 -3.25
C HIS A 261 20.11 7.70 -3.72
N SER A 262 20.22 7.93 -5.03
CA SER A 262 21.11 8.98 -5.55
C SER A 262 20.58 10.40 -5.30
N ASP A 263 19.30 10.55 -5.00
CA ASP A 263 18.69 11.83 -4.73
C ASP A 263 18.92 12.19 -3.27
N SER A 264 19.85 13.12 -3.04
CA SER A 264 20.29 13.49 -1.69
C SER A 264 19.13 13.90 -0.77
N SER A 265 19.22 13.61 0.53
CA SER A 265 18.24 14.10 1.52
C SER A 265 18.16 15.63 1.56
N VAL A 266 19.27 16.31 1.22
CA VAL A 266 19.40 17.78 1.17
C VAL A 266 18.47 18.39 0.11
N THR A 267 18.32 17.75 -1.05
CA THR A 267 17.34 18.20 -2.08
C THR A 267 15.88 17.97 -1.67
N ARG A 268 15.63 17.16 -0.63
CA ARG A 268 14.27 16.82 -0.15
C ARG A 268 13.80 17.71 1.02
N THR A 269 14.74 18.28 1.79
CA THR A 269 14.43 19.15 2.95
C THR A 269 14.73 20.63 2.73
N ASP A 270 15.64 20.98 1.82
CA ASP A 270 16.17 22.36 1.70
C ASP A 270 15.70 23.10 0.43
N ALA A 271 14.87 22.47 -0.39
CA ALA A 271 14.30 23.10 -1.58
C ALA A 271 12.98 23.79 -1.22
N ASP A 272 13.07 25.07 -0.85
CA ASP A 272 11.90 25.95 -0.78
C ASP A 272 11.28 26.06 -2.18
N GLY A 273 10.18 25.34 -2.42
CA GLY A 273 9.38 25.49 -3.63
C GLY A 273 9.08 24.19 -4.39
N ALA A 274 8.27 24.31 -5.45
CA ALA A 274 7.70 23.17 -6.18
C ALA A 274 8.76 22.23 -6.81
N GLU A 275 10.00 22.70 -7.00
CA GLU A 275 11.13 21.93 -7.53
C GLU A 275 11.56 20.78 -6.61
N ALA A 276 11.21 20.85 -5.32
CA ALA A 276 11.41 19.76 -4.36
C ALA A 276 10.47 18.58 -4.58
N SER A 277 9.47 18.68 -5.48
CA SER A 277 8.55 17.61 -5.80
C SER A 277 8.92 16.92 -7.11
N ASN A 278 8.95 15.59 -7.09
CA ASN A 278 9.13 14.79 -8.30
C ASN A 278 7.84 14.71 -9.16
N ALA A 279 6.76 15.39 -8.77
CA ALA A 279 5.60 15.61 -9.63
C ALA A 279 5.88 16.65 -10.73
N THR A 280 6.79 17.58 -10.47
CA THR A 280 7.25 18.57 -11.45
C THR A 280 8.48 18.07 -12.19
N LEU A 281 8.68 18.57 -13.41
CA LEU A 281 9.92 18.39 -14.17
C LEU A 281 10.56 19.76 -14.26
N GLU A 282 11.88 19.85 -14.04
CA GLU A 282 12.60 21.11 -14.23
C GLU A 282 12.60 21.52 -15.71
N ASP A 283 12.54 22.82 -15.97
CA ASP A 283 12.57 23.38 -17.33
C ASP A 283 13.91 23.04 -18.00
N GLY A 284 13.90 22.09 -18.93
CA GLY A 284 15.10 21.59 -19.63
C GLY A 284 15.57 20.21 -19.16
N ASP A 285 14.97 19.66 -18.10
CA ASP A 285 15.12 18.26 -17.71
C ASP A 285 14.23 17.38 -18.60
N THR A 286 14.64 17.23 -19.87
CA THR A 286 14.10 16.22 -20.77
C THR A 286 14.92 14.93 -20.67
N THR A 287 15.39 14.54 -19.47
CA THR A 287 16.14 13.29 -19.27
C THR A 287 15.31 12.06 -19.61
N LEU A 288 13.99 12.17 -19.57
CA LEU A 288 13.10 11.27 -20.28
C LEU A 288 13.13 11.64 -21.77
N ASP A 289 14.00 10.96 -22.51
CA ASP A 289 13.93 10.94 -23.97
C ASP A 289 12.46 10.65 -24.34
N ALA A 290 11.81 11.60 -25.03
CA ALA A 290 10.42 11.45 -25.45
C ALA A 290 10.21 10.23 -26.38
N SER A 291 11.30 9.57 -26.79
CA SER A 291 11.31 8.29 -27.49
C SER A 291 11.02 7.07 -26.58
N ILE A 292 11.14 7.20 -25.25
CA ILE A 292 10.98 6.10 -24.29
C ILE A 292 9.56 6.15 -23.70
N SER A 293 8.82 5.06 -23.88
CA SER A 293 7.49 4.91 -23.29
C SER A 293 7.60 4.57 -21.80
N THR A 294 7.01 5.40 -20.95
CA THR A 294 7.28 5.41 -19.49
C THR A 294 6.10 4.94 -18.65
N GLY A 295 5.12 4.28 -19.27
CA GLY A 295 3.94 3.78 -18.56
C GLY A 295 4.32 2.98 -17.32
N CYS A 296 3.75 3.35 -16.17
CA CYS A 296 4.03 2.75 -14.89
C CYS A 296 2.76 2.49 -14.11
N ILE A 297 2.72 1.35 -13.42
CA ILE A 297 1.74 1.04 -12.38
C ILE A 297 2.49 1.02 -11.06
N ASP A 298 2.12 1.93 -10.18
CA ASP A 298 2.68 2.05 -8.84
C ASP A 298 1.63 1.69 -7.79
N ILE A 299 1.89 0.63 -7.03
CA ILE A 299 1.04 0.20 -5.92
C ILE A 299 1.88 0.28 -4.64
N VAL A 300 1.47 1.15 -3.72
CA VAL A 300 2.26 1.46 -2.51
C VAL A 300 1.38 1.54 -1.28
N ALA A 301 1.91 1.05 -0.16
CA ALA A 301 1.37 1.23 1.17
C ALA A 301 2.47 1.75 2.11
N GLY A 302 2.11 2.72 2.96
CA GLY A 302 3.04 3.34 3.91
C GLY A 302 4.03 4.29 3.25
N ARG A 303 3.52 5.28 2.49
CA ARG A 303 4.35 6.38 1.97
C ARG A 303 4.80 7.33 3.08
N GLY A 304 5.95 7.98 2.90
CA GLY A 304 6.44 8.95 3.89
C GLY A 304 6.67 8.27 5.25
N ARG A 305 7.16 7.03 5.22
CA ARG A 305 7.22 6.11 6.35
C ARG A 305 8.02 6.66 7.54
N TYR A 306 9.03 7.47 7.28
CA TYR A 306 9.87 8.08 8.31
C TYR A 306 9.17 9.27 8.96
N ASP A 307 7.96 9.03 9.47
CA ASP A 307 7.24 9.98 10.31
C ASP A 307 7.64 9.81 11.79
N PHE A 308 7.10 10.68 12.64
CA PHE A 308 7.35 10.67 14.08
C PHE A 308 6.97 9.34 14.77
N ARG A 309 6.03 8.56 14.20
CA ARG A 309 5.57 7.29 14.77
C ARG A 309 6.61 6.20 14.60
N VAL A 310 7.34 6.21 13.48
CA VAL A 310 8.39 5.23 13.18
C VAL A 310 9.74 5.65 13.77
N LEU A 311 10.11 6.92 13.66
CA LEU A 311 11.41 7.43 14.12
C LEU A 311 11.46 7.63 15.65
N GLY A 312 10.31 7.76 16.31
CA GLY A 312 10.23 8.13 17.71
C GLY A 312 10.51 9.63 17.89
N GLY A 313 9.45 10.43 17.97
CA GLY A 313 9.55 11.88 18.08
C GLY A 313 8.27 12.55 18.58
N SER A 314 8.21 13.87 18.46
CA SER A 314 6.98 14.64 18.67
C SER A 314 6.12 14.61 17.42
N VAL A 315 4.80 14.69 17.58
CA VAL A 315 3.84 14.84 16.46
C VAL A 315 4.17 16.09 15.64
N ASP A 316 4.57 17.17 16.32
CA ASP A 316 4.86 18.47 15.70
C ASP A 316 6.32 18.60 15.23
N ALA A 317 7.01 17.49 15.01
CA ALA A 317 8.36 17.50 14.45
C ALA A 317 8.31 17.91 12.97
N GLU A 318 9.38 18.56 12.49
CA GLU A 318 9.53 18.84 11.06
C GLU A 318 9.48 17.54 10.26
N PRO A 319 8.71 17.51 9.15
CA PRO A 319 8.60 16.31 8.33
C PRO A 319 9.95 15.98 7.68
N GLU A 320 10.28 14.70 7.66
CA GLU A 320 11.45 14.18 6.94
C GLU A 320 11.02 13.59 5.60
N LEU A 321 11.82 13.84 4.55
CA LEU A 321 11.65 13.22 3.23
C LEU A 321 10.26 13.51 2.64
N THR A 322 9.48 12.47 2.35
CA THR A 322 8.13 12.55 1.76
C THR A 322 7.01 12.41 2.82
N ALA A 323 7.35 12.46 4.11
CA ALA A 323 6.37 12.44 5.19
C ALA A 323 5.51 13.71 5.19
N SER A 324 4.29 13.61 5.72
CA SER A 324 3.42 14.78 5.91
C SER A 324 3.76 15.49 7.21
N ARG A 325 3.69 16.83 7.22
CA ARG A 325 3.62 17.58 8.46
C ARG A 325 2.41 17.10 9.27
N SER A 326 2.65 16.80 10.54
CA SER A 326 1.63 16.26 11.44
C SER A 326 1.33 17.27 12.54
N VAL A 327 0.13 17.19 13.10
CA VAL A 327 -0.30 18.02 14.22
C VAL A 327 -1.18 17.18 15.14
N LYS A 328 -1.10 17.46 16.44
CA LYS A 328 -2.00 16.85 17.41
C LYS A 328 -3.28 17.65 17.54
N ASN A 329 -4.38 17.05 17.14
CA ASN A 329 -5.71 17.61 17.28
C ASN A 329 -6.24 17.38 18.70
N VAL A 330 -6.64 18.45 19.37
CA VAL A 330 -7.17 18.43 20.73
C VAL A 330 -8.61 18.96 20.70
N PRO A 331 -9.62 18.09 20.86
CA PRO A 331 -11.02 18.49 20.95
C PRO A 331 -11.32 19.31 22.23
N PRO A 332 -12.49 19.97 22.32
CA PRO A 332 -12.91 20.70 23.51
C PRO A 332 -12.93 19.82 24.77
N GLU A 333 -12.60 20.38 25.94
CA GLU A 333 -12.56 19.62 27.21
C GLU A 333 -13.92 19.04 27.61
N GLU A 334 -15.02 19.72 27.26
CA GLU A 334 -16.39 19.30 27.57
C GLU A 334 -17.05 18.71 26.33
N GLY A 335 -17.42 17.42 26.39
CA GLY A 335 -18.12 16.72 25.29
C GLY A 335 -17.27 16.38 24.07
N GLY A 336 -16.00 16.81 24.03
CA GLY A 336 -15.06 16.45 22.99
C GLY A 336 -14.53 15.02 23.10
N ARG A 337 -14.05 14.50 21.97
CA ARG A 337 -13.43 13.17 21.87
C ARG A 337 -11.97 13.15 22.33
N ASP A 338 -11.38 11.96 22.31
CA ASP A 338 -9.95 11.81 22.56
C ASP A 338 -9.11 12.54 21.51
N ALA A 339 -8.03 13.17 21.97
CA ALA A 339 -7.04 13.81 21.11
C ALA A 339 -6.41 12.79 20.16
N TYR A 340 -6.12 13.21 18.94
CA TYR A 340 -5.62 12.33 17.88
C TYR A 340 -4.65 13.07 16.97
N ASP A 341 -3.84 12.32 16.23
CA ASP A 341 -2.85 12.88 15.32
C ASP A 341 -3.43 12.93 13.90
N GLU A 342 -3.25 14.05 13.21
CA GLU A 342 -3.64 14.20 11.81
C GLU A 342 -2.58 14.96 11.00
N THR A 343 -2.72 14.94 9.68
CA THR A 343 -1.92 15.81 8.80
C THR A 343 -2.27 17.27 9.08
N ASN A 344 -1.25 18.10 9.27
CA ASN A 344 -1.43 19.55 9.36
C ASN A 344 -1.79 20.11 7.99
N LYS A 345 -3.06 20.49 7.83
CA LYS A 345 -3.59 21.01 6.56
C LYS A 345 -3.33 22.50 6.43
N ASN A 346 -3.21 23.22 7.55
CA ASN A 346 -3.02 24.67 7.57
C ASN A 346 -1.72 25.12 8.31
N PRO A 347 -0.52 24.76 7.80
CA PRO A 347 0.77 25.20 8.32
C PRO A 347 0.96 26.73 8.47
N VAL A 348 0.22 27.54 7.71
CA VAL A 348 0.21 29.00 7.88
C VAL A 348 -0.55 29.42 9.13
N GLY A 349 -1.59 28.66 9.50
CA GLY A 349 -2.42 28.96 10.66
C GLY A 349 -1.72 28.71 12.00
N ASP A 350 -0.69 27.86 12.03
CA ASP A 350 0.12 27.57 13.23
C ASP A 350 1.54 28.13 13.15
N ASP A 351 1.77 29.10 12.25
CA ASP A 351 3.06 29.76 12.03
C ASP A 351 4.22 28.79 11.69
N THR A 352 3.93 27.60 11.15
CA THR A 352 4.95 26.62 10.74
C THR A 352 5.36 26.76 9.27
N ALA A 353 4.60 27.49 8.45
CA ALA A 353 4.98 27.84 7.08
C ALA A 353 4.50 29.24 6.67
N ASP A 354 5.20 29.87 5.73
CA ASP A 354 4.79 31.16 5.15
C ASP A 354 3.59 31.02 4.20
N VAL A 355 3.49 29.88 3.49
CA VAL A 355 2.42 29.59 2.52
C VAL A 355 2.13 28.09 2.49
N ASN A 356 0.86 27.69 2.72
CA ASN A 356 0.45 26.27 2.78
C ASN A 356 0.89 25.45 1.56
N ARG A 357 0.73 25.98 0.34
CA ARG A 357 1.09 25.25 -0.90
C ARG A 357 2.60 25.00 -1.07
N PHE A 358 3.43 25.68 -0.29
CA PHE A 358 4.88 25.53 -0.30
C PHE A 358 5.40 24.77 0.92
N ASP A 359 4.53 24.43 1.88
CA ASP A 359 4.89 23.53 2.95
C ASP A 359 5.08 22.12 2.38
N THR A 360 6.25 21.56 2.64
CA THR A 360 6.65 20.19 2.28
C THR A 360 6.21 19.75 0.86
N PRO A 361 6.73 20.38 -0.23
CA PRO A 361 6.27 20.07 -1.59
C PRO A 361 6.49 18.60 -2.00
N ALA A 362 7.47 17.93 -1.39
CA ALA A 362 7.75 16.50 -1.59
C ALA A 362 6.79 15.55 -0.84
N GLU A 363 5.83 16.08 -0.06
CA GLU A 363 4.86 15.28 0.69
C GLU A 363 4.20 14.24 -0.24
N GLY A 364 4.22 12.97 0.17
CA GLY A 364 3.50 11.89 -0.49
C GLY A 364 4.02 11.53 -1.88
N ASP A 365 5.09 12.17 -2.38
CA ASP A 365 5.76 11.76 -3.60
C ASP A 365 6.33 10.34 -3.48
N PRO A 366 6.43 9.57 -4.58
CA PRO A 366 7.02 8.25 -4.54
C PRO A 366 8.47 8.30 -4.01
N ASP A 367 8.76 7.49 -2.99
CA ASP A 367 10.11 7.27 -2.48
C ASP A 367 10.45 5.78 -2.65
N LEU A 368 11.27 5.47 -3.65
CA LEU A 368 11.66 4.10 -3.98
C LEU A 368 12.61 3.51 -2.94
N GLU A 369 13.22 4.34 -2.11
CA GLU A 369 14.13 3.93 -1.05
C GLU A 369 13.39 3.63 0.26
N ASN A 370 12.51 4.53 0.68
CA ASN A 370 12.08 4.63 2.07
C ASN A 370 10.62 4.21 2.33
N ASP A 371 9.80 4.11 1.28
CA ASP A 371 8.41 3.67 1.45
C ASP A 371 8.33 2.22 1.95
N ALA A 372 7.31 1.92 2.76
CA ALA A 372 7.24 0.67 3.52
C ALA A 372 7.08 -0.58 2.65
N ALA A 373 6.14 -0.54 1.70
CA ALA A 373 5.90 -1.65 0.78
C ALA A 373 5.39 -1.15 -0.57
N ARG A 374 5.96 -1.69 -1.65
CA ARG A 374 5.72 -1.26 -3.03
C ARG A 374 5.77 -2.43 -4.01
N LEU A 375 4.80 -2.45 -4.92
CA LEU A 375 4.85 -3.21 -6.16
C LEU A 375 4.88 -2.22 -7.32
N TYR A 376 5.99 -2.21 -8.04
CA TYR A 376 6.26 -1.28 -9.13
C TYR A 376 6.32 -2.05 -10.45
N VAL A 377 5.56 -1.62 -11.45
CA VAL A 377 5.57 -2.20 -12.79
C VAL A 377 5.84 -1.11 -13.80
N ALA A 378 7.04 -1.08 -14.36
CA ALA A 378 7.46 -0.07 -15.30
C ALA A 378 7.64 -0.68 -16.69
N MET A 379 7.18 0.04 -17.72
CA MET A 379 7.43 -0.32 -19.11
C MET A 379 8.91 -0.16 -19.51
N ALA A 380 9.59 0.83 -18.92
CA ALA A 380 10.98 1.15 -19.17
C ALA A 380 11.51 1.98 -17.99
N MET A 381 12.52 1.48 -17.25
CA MET A 381 13.16 2.21 -16.15
C MET A 381 14.61 1.74 -15.92
N GLN A 382 15.46 2.59 -15.34
CA GLN A 382 16.80 2.18 -14.86
C GLN A 382 16.67 1.45 -13.52
N VAL A 383 16.05 0.27 -13.52
CA VAL A 383 15.58 -0.43 -12.32
C VAL A 383 16.66 -0.58 -11.25
N ASP A 384 17.87 -0.98 -11.65
CA ASP A 384 18.93 -1.26 -10.68
C ASP A 384 19.41 0.03 -10.00
N LYS A 385 19.50 1.13 -10.75
CA LYS A 385 19.89 2.43 -10.20
C LYS A 385 18.78 3.02 -9.32
N SER A 386 17.53 2.94 -9.77
CA SER A 386 16.38 3.49 -9.04
C SER A 386 16.18 2.84 -7.67
N PHE A 387 16.49 1.55 -7.55
CA PHE A 387 16.39 0.78 -6.31
C PHE A 387 17.72 0.56 -5.58
N HIS A 388 18.80 1.22 -6.03
CA HIS A 388 20.15 1.14 -5.44
C HIS A 388 20.69 -0.29 -5.34
N ILE A 389 20.61 -1.03 -6.44
CA ILE A 389 21.16 -2.38 -6.63
C ILE A 389 22.11 -2.44 -7.84
N ASP A 390 22.68 -1.29 -8.21
CA ASP A 390 23.52 -1.08 -9.40
C ASP A 390 25.04 -1.28 -9.17
N LYS A 391 25.49 -1.43 -7.92
CA LYS A 391 26.93 -1.53 -7.59
C LYS A 391 27.30 -2.89 -6.99
N GLU A 392 27.93 -3.74 -7.80
CA GLU A 392 28.50 -5.00 -7.32
C GLU A 392 29.55 -4.80 -6.22
N GLY A 393 29.53 -5.67 -5.22
CA GLY A 393 30.42 -5.64 -4.05
C GLY A 393 30.07 -4.59 -3.00
N ASP A 394 29.17 -3.65 -3.32
CA ASP A 394 28.70 -2.59 -2.42
C ASP A 394 27.21 -2.81 -2.07
N THR A 395 26.32 -2.67 -3.06
CA THR A 395 24.87 -2.77 -2.88
C THR A 395 24.32 -4.16 -3.16
N ILE A 396 24.98 -4.92 -4.02
CA ILE A 396 24.68 -6.34 -4.31
C ILE A 396 25.95 -7.19 -4.26
N PRO A 397 25.88 -8.49 -3.92
CA PRO A 397 27.03 -9.38 -4.02
C PRO A 397 27.58 -9.44 -5.45
N SER A 398 28.90 -9.44 -5.59
CA SER A 398 29.56 -9.58 -6.89
C SER A 398 29.28 -10.96 -7.49
N ALA A 399 29.12 -11.02 -8.82
CA ALA A 399 29.00 -12.29 -9.52
C ALA A 399 30.25 -13.17 -9.30
N ILE A 400 30.04 -14.47 -9.02
CA ILE A 400 31.11 -15.45 -8.71
C ILE A 400 31.99 -15.78 -9.92
N ASP A 401 31.55 -15.50 -11.14
CA ASP A 401 32.36 -15.65 -12.36
C ASP A 401 32.32 -14.35 -13.17
N SER A 402 33.49 -13.76 -13.42
CA SER A 402 33.66 -12.58 -14.27
C SER A 402 33.21 -12.77 -15.73
N ASN A 403 33.09 -14.01 -16.23
CA ASN A 403 32.52 -14.28 -17.55
C ASN A 403 30.97 -14.33 -17.54
N ILE A 404 30.36 -14.29 -16.35
CA ILE A 404 28.92 -14.23 -16.09
C ILE A 404 28.61 -12.95 -15.29
N ALA A 405 29.55 -11.99 -15.24
CA ALA A 405 29.22 -10.64 -14.86
C ALA A 405 28.05 -10.19 -15.76
N PRO A 406 27.04 -9.45 -15.24
CA PRO A 406 26.16 -8.71 -16.12
C PRO A 406 27.08 -7.96 -17.07
N ALA A 407 27.04 -8.32 -18.36
CA ALA A 407 28.05 -7.90 -19.32
C ALA A 407 28.27 -6.40 -19.15
N GLU A 408 29.48 -5.99 -18.74
CA GLU A 408 29.88 -4.61 -18.96
C GLU A 408 29.74 -4.39 -20.47
N ASP A 409 28.74 -3.58 -20.82
CA ASP A 409 28.55 -2.94 -22.12
C ASP A 409 28.54 -3.86 -23.36
N GLU A 410 27.34 -4.10 -23.91
CA GLU A 410 27.02 -3.82 -25.33
C GLU A 410 25.56 -4.21 -25.71
N SER A 411 24.83 -4.93 -24.85
CA SER A 411 23.43 -5.33 -25.14
C SER A 411 22.42 -5.22 -23.99
N SER A 412 22.78 -4.63 -22.85
CA SER A 412 21.79 -4.33 -21.80
C SER A 412 20.87 -3.23 -22.33
N ILE A 413 19.58 -3.53 -22.39
CA ILE A 413 18.57 -2.50 -22.64
C ILE A 413 18.71 -1.52 -21.48
N GLU A 414 19.04 -0.25 -21.76
CA GLU A 414 19.27 0.77 -20.72
C GLU A 414 18.01 1.00 -19.85
N PHE A 415 16.84 0.79 -20.43
CA PHE A 415 15.54 0.92 -19.79
C PHE A 415 14.68 -0.33 -20.03
N PRO A 416 14.95 -1.46 -19.35
CA PRO A 416 14.12 -2.64 -19.48
C PRO A 416 12.75 -2.41 -18.84
N GLY A 417 11.75 -3.17 -19.32
CA GLY A 417 10.51 -3.34 -18.56
C GLY A 417 10.81 -4.13 -17.30
N ALA A 418 10.32 -3.65 -16.15
CA ALA A 418 10.66 -4.20 -14.85
C ALA A 418 9.44 -4.36 -13.95
N VAL A 419 9.46 -5.39 -13.13
CA VAL A 419 8.53 -5.59 -12.02
C VAL A 419 9.34 -5.71 -10.74
N VAL A 420 9.13 -4.81 -9.80
CA VAL A 420 9.84 -4.78 -8.51
C VAL A 420 8.84 -4.94 -7.38
N ALA A 421 9.08 -5.90 -6.50
CA ALA A 421 8.43 -6.00 -5.21
C ALA A 421 9.45 -5.63 -4.14
N LYS A 422 9.18 -4.56 -3.37
CA LYS A 422 10.04 -4.10 -2.27
C LYS A 422 9.19 -3.94 -1.02
N SER A 423 9.68 -4.46 0.10
CA SER A 423 9.03 -4.44 1.42
C SER A 423 10.06 -4.86 2.47
N ASP A 424 9.80 -4.59 3.75
CA ASP A 424 10.60 -5.13 4.86
C ASP A 424 10.62 -6.67 4.86
N GLU A 425 9.48 -7.27 4.52
CA GLU A 425 9.32 -8.72 4.37
C GLU A 425 8.59 -9.05 3.07
N ILE A 426 9.13 -9.99 2.29
CA ILE A 426 8.53 -10.50 1.05
C ILE A 426 8.24 -11.99 1.20
N ARG A 427 7.00 -12.40 0.91
CA ARG A 427 6.55 -13.80 1.02
C ARG A 427 5.86 -14.24 -0.27
N LEU A 428 6.33 -15.34 -0.86
CA LEU A 428 5.65 -16.04 -1.96
C LEU A 428 5.00 -17.30 -1.40
N ILE A 429 3.66 -17.37 -1.40
CA ILE A 429 2.89 -18.44 -0.76
C ILE A 429 2.02 -19.15 -1.80
N ALA A 430 2.23 -20.47 -1.95
CA ALA A 430 1.33 -21.33 -2.69
C ALA A 430 0.37 -22.06 -1.73
N ARG A 431 -0.93 -22.04 -2.03
CA ARG A 431 -1.98 -22.61 -1.18
C ARG A 431 -1.95 -24.14 -1.18
N ARG A 432 -2.15 -24.75 -0.01
CA ARG A 432 -2.46 -26.17 0.17
C ARG A 432 -3.77 -26.34 0.95
N LYS A 433 -4.65 -27.23 0.49
CA LYS A 433 -5.87 -27.66 1.17
C LYS A 433 -6.15 -29.13 0.86
N GLU A 434 -6.56 -29.86 1.88
CA GLU A 434 -7.02 -31.24 1.72
C GLU A 434 -8.38 -31.26 1.01
N SER A 435 -8.77 -32.41 0.45
CA SER A 435 -10.13 -32.59 -0.05
C SER A 435 -11.15 -32.39 1.07
N ASP A 436 -12.33 -31.87 0.74
CA ASP A 436 -13.42 -31.57 1.70
C ASP A 436 -13.10 -30.46 2.74
N ASP A 437 -12.00 -29.71 2.60
CA ASP A 437 -11.65 -28.52 3.39
C ASP A 437 -11.65 -27.25 2.52
N PRO A 438 -12.43 -26.20 2.84
CA PRO A 438 -13.15 -25.96 4.10
C PRO A 438 -14.59 -26.49 4.11
N VAL A 439 -15.04 -27.10 3.01
CA VAL A 439 -16.41 -27.59 2.86
C VAL A 439 -16.41 -28.93 2.12
N SER A 440 -17.33 -29.81 2.49
CA SER A 440 -17.47 -31.09 1.78
C SER A 440 -17.74 -30.90 0.29
N GLY A 441 -17.09 -31.69 -0.55
CA GLY A 441 -17.06 -31.56 -2.00
C GLY A 441 -15.94 -30.64 -2.52
N ALA A 442 -15.20 -29.95 -1.66
CA ALA A 442 -14.07 -29.13 -2.09
C ALA A 442 -12.94 -30.01 -2.66
N PRO A 443 -12.35 -29.64 -3.82
CA PRO A 443 -11.23 -30.37 -4.39
C PRO A 443 -9.97 -30.17 -3.56
N GLU A 444 -9.11 -31.19 -3.53
CA GLU A 444 -7.75 -31.04 -3.01
C GLU A 444 -6.99 -29.97 -3.82
N ILE A 445 -6.26 -29.11 -3.12
CA ILE A 445 -5.40 -28.09 -3.70
C ILE A 445 -4.01 -28.32 -3.15
N ASN A 446 -3.05 -28.56 -4.03
CA ASN A 446 -1.65 -28.69 -3.63
C ASN A 446 -0.79 -27.78 -4.53
N GLY A 447 -0.63 -26.53 -4.09
CA GLY A 447 0.04 -25.48 -4.85
C GLY A 447 1.52 -25.73 -5.08
N SER A 448 2.09 -25.07 -6.08
CA SER A 448 3.52 -25.07 -6.38
C SER A 448 3.99 -23.65 -6.71
N ILE A 449 5.28 -23.38 -6.51
CA ILE A 449 5.92 -22.11 -6.90
C ILE A 449 6.95 -22.42 -7.98
N ARG A 450 7.00 -21.59 -9.02
CA ARG A 450 7.96 -21.73 -10.12
C ARG A 450 8.57 -20.37 -10.42
N LEU A 451 9.90 -20.29 -10.37
CA LEU A 451 10.67 -19.15 -10.84
C LEU A 451 11.37 -19.61 -12.12
N ILE A 452 11.12 -18.96 -13.25
CA ILE A 452 11.57 -19.44 -14.57
C ILE A 452 12.16 -18.25 -15.32
N LYS A 453 13.40 -18.40 -15.79
CA LYS A 453 13.98 -17.58 -16.85
C LYS A 453 13.70 -18.28 -18.18
N GLU A 454 12.99 -17.59 -19.07
CA GLU A 454 12.78 -18.09 -20.43
C GLU A 454 14.11 -18.19 -21.18
N GLY A 455 14.18 -19.20 -22.05
CA GLY A 455 15.37 -19.54 -22.82
C GLY A 455 15.21 -20.90 -23.46
N ASP A 456 16.26 -21.36 -24.15
CA ASP A 456 16.32 -22.69 -24.72
C ASP A 456 16.78 -23.70 -23.65
N THR A 457 16.06 -24.81 -23.48
CA THR A 457 16.33 -25.80 -22.42
C THR A 457 17.69 -26.47 -22.51
N GLY A 458 18.34 -26.42 -23.69
CA GLY A 458 19.70 -26.91 -23.90
C GLY A 458 20.78 -25.86 -23.75
N ASP A 459 20.43 -24.59 -23.53
CA ASP A 459 21.39 -23.48 -23.46
C ASP A 459 21.18 -22.57 -22.23
N ASP A 460 20.22 -21.65 -22.26
CA ASP A 460 20.13 -20.54 -21.30
C ASP A 460 18.86 -20.51 -20.44
N ALA A 461 17.95 -21.48 -20.61
CA ALA A 461 16.81 -21.63 -19.69
C ALA A 461 17.27 -22.02 -18.29
N CYS A 462 16.70 -21.40 -17.26
CA CYS A 462 16.89 -21.82 -15.88
C CYS A 462 15.60 -21.68 -15.06
N ALA A 463 15.47 -22.49 -14.02
CA ALA A 463 14.29 -22.49 -13.18
C ALA A 463 14.53 -23.01 -11.76
N ILE A 464 13.70 -22.54 -10.83
CA ILE A 464 13.55 -23.05 -9.48
C ILE A 464 12.09 -23.47 -9.31
N TYR A 465 11.86 -24.74 -8.99
CA TYR A 465 10.54 -25.31 -8.76
C TYR A 465 10.41 -25.74 -7.30
N LEU A 466 9.33 -25.31 -6.64
CA LEU A 466 8.85 -25.84 -5.37
C LEU A 466 7.59 -26.64 -5.69
N LEU A 467 7.72 -27.96 -5.77
CA LEU A 467 6.69 -28.87 -6.24
C LEU A 467 5.68 -29.24 -5.13
N PRO A 468 4.49 -29.73 -5.50
CA PRO A 468 3.42 -30.05 -4.54
C PRO A 468 3.79 -31.15 -3.52
N ASP A 469 4.73 -32.03 -3.87
CA ASP A 469 5.23 -33.10 -3.00
C ASP A 469 6.30 -32.62 -1.99
N GLY A 470 6.65 -31.34 -2.01
CA GLY A 470 7.70 -30.74 -1.19
C GLY A 470 9.09 -30.82 -1.83
N THR A 471 9.22 -31.37 -3.05
CA THR A 471 10.48 -31.42 -3.78
C THR A 471 10.87 -30.02 -4.26
N ILE A 472 12.13 -29.64 -4.02
CA ILE A 472 12.73 -28.43 -4.60
C ILE A 472 13.65 -28.88 -5.73
N GLN A 473 13.41 -28.37 -6.94
CA GLN A 473 14.26 -28.61 -8.11
C GLN A 473 14.85 -27.29 -8.59
N ILE A 474 16.18 -27.22 -8.64
CA ILE A 474 16.93 -26.10 -9.22
C ILE A 474 17.59 -26.62 -10.50
N SER A 475 17.33 -25.96 -11.63
CA SER A 475 17.78 -26.40 -12.95
C SER A 475 18.36 -25.23 -13.74
N GLY A 476 19.52 -25.43 -14.35
CA GLY A 476 20.18 -24.47 -15.23
C GLY A 476 21.50 -25.04 -15.76
N LYS A 477 22.10 -24.38 -16.75
CA LYS A 477 23.40 -24.79 -17.34
C LYS A 477 24.51 -24.87 -16.30
N GLN A 478 24.53 -23.92 -15.36
CA GLN A 478 25.44 -23.85 -14.23
C GLN A 478 24.68 -23.35 -12.99
N ILE A 479 24.97 -23.95 -11.83
CA ILE A 479 24.44 -23.52 -10.53
C ILE A 479 25.64 -23.16 -9.67
N LEU A 480 25.72 -21.88 -9.29
CA LEU A 480 26.76 -21.35 -8.42
C LEU A 480 26.16 -21.07 -7.05
N LEU A 481 26.80 -21.58 -6.00
CA LEU A 481 26.39 -21.38 -4.61
C LEU A 481 27.59 -20.82 -3.83
N GLY A 482 27.44 -19.62 -3.25
CA GLY A 482 28.51 -18.99 -2.45
C GLY A 482 28.50 -17.47 -2.55
N ARG A 483 29.59 -16.86 -2.11
CA ARG A 483 29.93 -15.45 -2.34
C ARG A 483 31.34 -15.37 -2.90
N LYS A 484 31.62 -14.34 -3.69
CA LYS A 484 32.97 -14.06 -4.14
C LYS A 484 33.88 -13.75 -2.95
N SER A 485 35.10 -14.27 -2.93
CA SER A 485 36.05 -14.02 -1.84
C SER A 485 36.39 -12.53 -1.66
N SER A 486 36.31 -11.73 -2.72
CA SER A 486 36.51 -10.28 -2.68
C SER A 486 35.44 -9.50 -1.91
N ASP A 487 34.23 -10.07 -1.74
CA ASP A 487 33.12 -9.42 -1.02
C ASP A 487 33.19 -9.66 0.49
N GLN A 488 34.17 -10.45 0.96
CA GLN A 488 34.34 -10.75 2.37
C GLN A 488 35.20 -9.69 3.07
N SER A 489 34.62 -8.98 4.04
CA SER A 489 35.41 -8.18 4.99
C SER A 489 36.42 -9.06 5.74
N GLU A 490 37.56 -8.49 6.17
CA GLU A 490 38.67 -9.20 6.83
C GLU A 490 38.25 -10.12 8.00
N ARG A 491 37.08 -9.88 8.60
CA ARG A 491 36.51 -10.66 9.72
C ARG A 491 35.79 -11.96 9.32
N SER A 492 35.45 -12.18 8.05
CA SER A 492 34.78 -13.41 7.59
C SER A 492 35.76 -14.55 7.25
N SER A 493 37.07 -14.29 7.36
CA SER A 493 38.16 -15.23 7.04
C SER A 493 38.27 -16.44 7.98
N ILE A 494 37.52 -16.48 9.09
CA ILE A 494 37.59 -17.58 10.09
C ILE A 494 36.90 -18.86 9.60
N TYR A 495 35.92 -18.78 8.69
CA TYR A 495 35.24 -19.97 8.14
C TYR A 495 35.71 -20.36 6.73
N ALA A 496 36.55 -19.55 6.09
CA ALA A 496 37.16 -19.83 4.79
C ALA A 496 38.57 -20.46 4.89
N MET A 497 39.08 -20.65 6.11
CA MET A 497 40.36 -21.31 6.37
C MET A 497 40.10 -22.77 6.74
N GLY A 498 39.80 -23.60 5.73
CA GLY A 498 40.39 -24.93 5.74
C GLY A 498 41.90 -24.74 5.89
N ASP A 499 42.48 -25.32 6.94
CA ASP A 499 43.87 -25.19 7.34
C ASP A 499 44.81 -25.64 6.19
N GLY A 500 45.10 -24.74 5.24
CA GLY A 500 45.76 -25.14 4.00
C GLY A 500 45.66 -24.18 2.81
N GLY A 501 45.86 -22.87 3.01
CA GLY A 501 46.66 -21.98 2.14
C GLY A 501 46.46 -21.84 0.61
N ASP A 502 45.57 -22.56 -0.07
CA ASP A 502 45.33 -22.39 -1.52
C ASP A 502 43.83 -22.22 -1.83
N PRO A 503 43.46 -21.25 -2.69
CA PRO A 503 42.07 -21.00 -3.04
C PRO A 503 41.49 -22.21 -3.78
N MET A 504 40.54 -22.88 -3.15
CA MET A 504 39.70 -23.89 -3.79
C MET A 504 38.72 -23.18 -4.74
N GLY A 505 38.64 -23.62 -6.00
CA GLY A 505 37.71 -23.15 -7.04
C GLY A 505 37.96 -21.73 -7.61
N PRO A 506 37.30 -21.37 -8.75
CA PRO A 506 37.26 -19.98 -9.21
C PRO A 506 36.79 -19.07 -8.06
N ASP A 507 37.51 -17.97 -7.84
CA ASP A 507 37.19 -16.94 -6.85
C ASP A 507 37.02 -17.41 -5.38
N GLY A 508 37.58 -18.57 -5.02
CA GLY A 508 37.64 -19.07 -3.63
C GLY A 508 36.41 -19.86 -3.19
N THR A 509 35.59 -20.37 -4.13
CA THR A 509 34.46 -21.25 -3.81
C THR A 509 34.90 -22.70 -3.61
N GLU A 510 34.47 -23.34 -2.52
CA GLU A 510 34.67 -24.78 -2.36
C GLU A 510 33.84 -25.57 -3.38
N PRO A 511 34.46 -26.40 -4.25
CA PRO A 511 33.72 -27.16 -5.25
C PRO A 511 32.95 -28.31 -4.58
N TRP A 512 31.67 -28.42 -4.92
CA TRP A 512 30.89 -29.62 -4.58
C TRP A 512 31.32 -30.77 -5.49
N VAL A 513 31.63 -31.93 -4.92
CA VAL A 513 31.95 -33.13 -5.70
C VAL A 513 30.66 -33.92 -5.97
N ARG A 514 30.37 -34.19 -7.24
CA ARG A 514 29.26 -35.08 -7.62
C ARG A 514 29.48 -36.44 -6.98
N PHE A 515 28.45 -37.01 -6.36
CA PHE A 515 28.59 -38.31 -5.71
C PHE A 515 29.04 -39.40 -6.70
N SER A 516 28.57 -39.33 -7.95
CA SER A 516 28.97 -40.21 -9.06
C SER A 516 30.48 -40.11 -9.34
N ASP A 517 31.02 -38.90 -9.42
CA ASP A 517 32.46 -38.66 -9.62
C ASP A 517 33.29 -39.05 -8.40
N LEU A 518 32.81 -38.76 -7.19
CA LEU A 518 33.45 -39.19 -5.94
C LEU A 518 33.54 -40.72 -5.88
N LYS A 519 32.43 -41.41 -6.16
CA LYS A 519 32.34 -42.87 -6.21
C LYS A 519 33.28 -43.44 -7.27
N LYS A 520 33.34 -42.81 -8.44
CA LYS A 520 34.28 -43.19 -9.51
C LYS A 520 35.73 -43.00 -9.09
N LEU A 521 36.09 -41.87 -8.48
CA LEU A 521 37.44 -41.58 -7.98
C LEU A 521 37.87 -42.60 -6.92
N PHE A 522 37.02 -42.89 -5.93
CA PHE A 522 37.31 -43.90 -4.92
C PHE A 522 37.46 -45.30 -5.52
N THR A 523 36.61 -45.66 -6.48
CA THR A 523 36.69 -46.95 -7.18
C THR A 523 38.04 -47.09 -7.89
N GLN A 524 38.44 -46.07 -8.65
CA GLN A 524 39.74 -46.03 -9.34
C GLN A 524 40.92 -46.07 -8.36
N LEU A 525 40.84 -45.34 -7.24
CA LEU A 525 41.87 -45.36 -6.20
C LEU A 525 42.03 -46.75 -5.58
N TYR A 526 40.94 -47.44 -5.28
CA TYR A 526 40.99 -48.80 -4.73
C TYR A 526 41.52 -49.82 -5.74
N GLU A 527 41.25 -49.66 -7.04
CA GLU A 527 41.85 -50.48 -8.10
C GLU A 527 43.36 -50.26 -8.17
N ALA A 528 43.82 -49.02 -8.23
CA ALA A 528 45.24 -48.69 -8.28
C ALA A 528 46.03 -49.23 -7.07
N LEU A 529 45.46 -49.13 -5.87
CA LEU A 529 46.09 -49.66 -4.64
C LEU A 529 46.15 -51.19 -4.63
N ASP A 530 45.15 -51.86 -5.21
CA ASP A 530 45.10 -53.32 -5.32
C ASP A 530 46.15 -53.84 -6.33
N ASP A 531 46.29 -53.14 -7.47
CA ASP A 531 47.33 -53.40 -8.47
C ASP A 531 48.73 -53.18 -7.89
N PHE A 532 48.92 -52.12 -7.09
CA PHE A 532 50.17 -51.86 -6.38
C PHE A 532 50.50 -52.99 -5.39
N CYS A 533 49.53 -53.45 -4.60
CA CYS A 533 49.71 -54.58 -3.68
C CYS A 533 50.11 -55.85 -4.44
N THR A 534 49.45 -56.15 -5.56
CA THR A 534 49.74 -57.31 -6.41
C THR A 534 51.16 -57.23 -6.99
N THR A 535 51.58 -56.04 -7.40
CA THR A 535 52.95 -55.79 -7.89
C THR A 535 53.99 -56.01 -6.80
N LEU A 536 53.75 -55.53 -5.57
CA LEU A 536 54.65 -55.76 -4.43
C LEU A 536 54.77 -57.24 -4.05
N GLN A 537 53.67 -57.99 -4.10
CA GLN A 537 53.68 -59.42 -3.79
C GLN A 537 54.51 -60.24 -4.79
N SER A 538 54.58 -59.80 -6.05
CA SER A 538 55.36 -60.46 -7.10
C SER A 538 56.82 -59.99 -7.20
N ASN A 539 57.21 -58.96 -6.42
CA ASN A 539 58.57 -58.44 -6.42
C ASN A 539 59.55 -59.46 -5.81
N GLN A 540 60.56 -59.87 -6.58
CA GLN A 540 61.62 -60.76 -6.11
C GLN A 540 62.90 -59.97 -5.88
N CYS A 541 63.49 -60.13 -4.69
CA CYS A 541 64.80 -59.58 -4.42
C CYS A 541 65.85 -60.41 -5.20
N PRO A 542 66.78 -59.81 -5.96
CA PRO A 542 67.60 -60.49 -6.98
C PRO A 542 68.40 -61.72 -6.54
N LEU A 543 68.50 -62.02 -5.24
CA LEU A 543 69.30 -63.13 -4.70
C LEU A 543 68.62 -63.90 -3.53
N TRP A 544 67.43 -63.50 -3.06
CA TRP A 544 66.87 -64.00 -1.78
C TRP A 544 65.37 -64.36 -1.80
N GLY A 545 64.72 -64.31 -2.97
CA GLY A 545 63.27 -64.53 -3.09
C GLY A 545 62.44 -63.32 -2.63
N PRO A 546 61.10 -63.46 -2.53
CA PRO A 546 60.22 -62.38 -2.09
C PRO A 546 60.48 -62.01 -0.62
N ASN A 547 60.45 -60.71 -0.29
CA ASN A 547 60.63 -60.26 1.09
C ASN A 547 59.38 -60.57 1.92
N PRO A 548 59.46 -61.44 2.94
CA PRO A 548 58.29 -61.90 3.69
C PRO A 548 57.55 -60.79 4.43
N GLN A 549 58.24 -59.72 4.86
CA GLN A 549 57.60 -58.57 5.50
C GLN A 549 56.78 -57.74 4.51
N VAL A 550 57.32 -57.54 3.30
CA VAL A 550 56.63 -56.80 2.22
C VAL A 550 55.41 -57.59 1.76
N THR A 551 55.57 -58.89 1.51
CA THR A 551 54.45 -59.76 1.11
C THR A 551 53.33 -59.79 2.16
N ALA A 552 53.68 -59.90 3.45
CA ALA A 552 52.70 -59.86 4.53
C ALA A 552 51.94 -58.52 4.60
N ALA A 553 52.66 -57.40 4.53
CA ALA A 553 52.07 -56.06 4.55
C ALA A 553 51.16 -55.82 3.33
N SER A 554 51.59 -56.20 2.12
CA SER A 554 50.77 -56.08 0.90
C SER A 554 49.54 -56.99 0.94
N THR A 555 49.62 -58.17 1.54
CA THR A 555 48.48 -59.09 1.68
C THR A 555 47.46 -58.50 2.67
N GLN A 556 47.93 -57.93 3.78
CA GLN A 556 47.07 -57.29 4.78
C GLN A 556 46.36 -56.07 4.19
N LEU A 557 47.07 -55.20 3.46
CA LEU A 557 46.47 -54.04 2.80
C LEU A 557 45.44 -54.47 1.74
N GLN A 558 45.76 -55.47 0.91
CA GLN A 558 44.83 -56.02 -0.08
C GLN A 558 43.55 -56.59 0.55
N ALA A 559 43.66 -57.27 1.70
CA ALA A 559 42.50 -57.76 2.44
C ALA A 559 41.61 -56.61 2.96
N LEU A 560 42.20 -55.52 3.46
CA LEU A 560 41.48 -54.32 3.88
C LEU A 560 40.81 -53.62 2.68
N LEU A 561 41.51 -53.47 1.56
CA LEU A 561 40.96 -52.90 0.33
C LEU A 561 39.77 -53.70 -0.17
N LYS A 562 39.84 -55.03 -0.11
CA LYS A 562 38.73 -55.91 -0.51
C LYS A 562 37.49 -55.69 0.37
N ILE A 563 37.66 -55.51 1.68
CA ILE A 563 36.56 -55.18 2.59
C ILE A 563 35.91 -53.85 2.16
N HIS A 564 36.71 -52.80 1.94
CA HIS A 564 36.18 -51.49 1.54
C HIS A 564 35.55 -51.49 0.12
N LYS A 565 36.11 -52.22 -0.85
CA LYS A 565 35.50 -52.41 -2.19
C LYS A 565 34.13 -53.09 -2.12
N THR A 566 33.96 -54.06 -1.22
CA THR A 566 32.70 -54.82 -1.10
C THR A 566 31.64 -54.15 -0.24
N ARG A 567 32.01 -53.17 0.59
CA ARG A 567 31.07 -52.38 1.40
C ARG A 567 30.52 -51.19 0.61
N THR A 568 29.85 -51.46 -0.50
CA THR A 568 29.16 -50.42 -1.28
C THR A 568 28.10 -49.69 -0.46
N GLU A 569 27.54 -50.35 0.56
CA GLU A 569 26.63 -49.75 1.53
C GLU A 569 27.23 -48.57 2.29
N ASP A 570 28.54 -48.59 2.58
CA ASP A 570 29.21 -47.45 3.24
C ASP A 570 29.27 -46.24 2.31
N PHE A 571 29.41 -46.45 0.99
CA PHE A 571 29.33 -45.38 0.00
C PHE A 571 27.91 -44.88 -0.20
N ASP A 572 26.94 -45.79 -0.28
CA ASP A 572 25.54 -45.41 -0.47
C ASP A 572 24.97 -44.70 0.77
N GLN A 573 25.60 -44.87 1.95
CA GLN A 573 25.36 -44.06 3.15
C GLN A 573 25.98 -42.64 3.11
N LEU A 574 26.98 -42.40 2.26
CA LEU A 574 27.52 -41.05 2.02
C LEU A 574 26.62 -40.23 1.10
N ALA A 575 25.77 -40.89 0.30
CA ALA A 575 24.80 -40.20 -0.53
C ALA A 575 23.81 -39.45 0.35
N SER A 576 23.57 -38.17 0.02
CA SER A 576 22.56 -37.39 0.73
C SER A 576 21.18 -37.98 0.47
N THR A 577 20.42 -38.23 1.53
CA THR A 577 19.01 -38.65 1.41
C THR A 577 18.07 -37.51 1.04
N ARG A 578 18.57 -36.26 1.07
CA ARG A 578 17.78 -35.04 0.89
C ARG A 578 18.19 -34.20 -0.32
N ILE A 579 19.42 -34.37 -0.81
CA ILE A 579 19.98 -33.59 -1.93
C ILE A 579 20.34 -34.58 -3.03
N TRP A 580 19.64 -34.49 -4.16
CA TRP A 580 19.83 -35.35 -5.32
C TRP A 580 20.21 -34.46 -6.50
N GLY A 581 21.27 -34.82 -7.22
CA GLY A 581 21.75 -34.16 -8.43
C GLY A 581 22.61 -35.15 -9.23
N GLU A 582 22.63 -35.02 -10.56
CA GLU A 582 23.36 -35.93 -11.47
C GLU A 582 24.88 -35.99 -11.22
#